data_AF-A0A849C550-F1
#
_entry.id   AF-A0A849C550-F1
#
_cell.length_a   1.000
_cell.length_b   1.000
_cell.length_c   1.000
_cell.angle_alpha   90.00
_cell.angle_beta   90.00
_cell.angle_gamma   90.00
#
_symmetry.space_group_name_H-M   'P 1'
#
loop_
_entity.id
_entity.type
_entity.pdbx_description
1 polymer ?
#
loop_
_entity_poly.entity_id
_entity_poly.type
_entity_poly.pdbx_seq_one_letter_code
_entity_poly.pdbx_strand_id
1 'polypeptide(L)'
;MTGFDFHLQDLNLWDLTVSGYDDELDGDLNLPDGDLVDVESSIQDLTADYAELRRARPTRIRGDHGWREIEWDNGAVHRYEWTPYTMDMRCDECSSPDADLYVVHDELWASSGLDGWVCFRCLEKAIGRRLVPSDFKSLPGNTDVVHHGPELRERLGLS
;
A
#
# COMPACT_ATOMS: atom_id res chain seq x y z
N MET A 1 16.35 22.88 21.48
CA MET A 1 15.05 22.26 21.19
C MET A 1 14.92 22.17 19.68
N THR A 2 14.95 20.96 19.13
CA THR A 2 14.25 20.54 17.90
C THR A 2 14.52 19.04 17.70
N GLY A 3 14.14 18.25 18.71
CA GLY A 3 13.83 16.84 18.51
C GLY A 3 12.33 16.76 18.40
N PHE A 4 11.80 17.16 17.24
CA PHE A 4 10.43 16.84 16.89
C PHE A 4 10.53 15.45 16.25
N ASP A 5 10.42 14.41 17.08
CA ASP A 5 10.16 13.06 16.59
C ASP A 5 8.79 13.12 15.94
N PHE A 6 8.78 13.40 14.64
CA PHE A 6 7.60 13.23 13.82
C PHE A 6 7.34 11.74 13.81
N HIS A 7 6.41 11.28 14.67
CA HIS A 7 5.81 9.98 14.50
C HIS A 7 5.11 10.02 13.15
N LEU A 8 5.75 9.41 12.14
CA LEU A 8 5.05 8.93 10.97
C LEU A 8 3.77 8.29 11.50
N GLN A 9 2.63 8.68 10.94
CA GLN A 9 1.52 7.75 10.93
C GLN A 9 2.03 6.58 10.09
N ASP A 10 2.72 5.64 10.75
CA ASP A 10 3.02 4.34 10.17
C ASP A 10 1.67 3.82 9.72
N LEU A 11 1.42 3.83 8.42
CA LEU A 11 0.34 3.05 7.85
C LEU A 11 0.76 1.61 8.16
N ASN A 12 0.24 1.09 9.27
CA ASN A 12 0.43 -0.29 9.68
C ASN A 12 -0.42 -1.12 8.74
N LEU A 13 0.18 -1.43 7.60
CA LEU A 13 -0.41 -2.31 6.61
C LEU A 13 -0.02 -3.75 6.93
N TRP A 14 -0.79 -4.68 6.42
CA TRP A 14 -0.63 -6.10 6.64
C TRP A 14 -0.56 -6.79 5.30
N ASP A 15 0.46 -7.62 5.13
CA ASP A 15 0.51 -8.59 4.04
C ASP A 15 -0.16 -9.88 4.50
N LEU A 16 -0.88 -10.55 3.60
CA LEU A 16 -1.45 -11.86 3.82
C LEU A 16 -0.88 -12.84 2.79
N THR A 17 -0.11 -13.82 3.25
CA THR A 17 0.35 -14.95 2.44
C THR A 17 -0.56 -16.15 2.70
N VAL A 18 -0.99 -16.82 1.63
CA VAL A 18 -1.86 -18.00 1.68
C VAL A 18 -1.17 -19.19 1.04
N SER A 19 -1.39 -20.39 1.58
CA SER A 19 -0.87 -21.64 1.01
C SER A 19 -1.79 -22.82 1.25
N GLY A 20 -1.64 -23.85 0.40
CA GLY A 20 -2.38 -25.11 0.51
C GLY A 20 -3.65 -25.18 -0.35
N TYR A 21 -3.86 -24.20 -1.22
CA TYR A 21 -4.92 -24.19 -2.22
C TYR A 21 -4.39 -24.77 -3.55
N ASP A 22 -3.95 -23.91 -4.45
CA ASP A 22 -3.37 -24.21 -5.76
C ASP A 22 -2.48 -23.04 -6.22
N ASP A 23 -1.74 -23.22 -7.31
CA ASP A 23 -0.77 -22.23 -7.81
C ASP A 23 -1.40 -20.88 -8.21
N GLU A 24 -2.73 -20.80 -8.38
CA GLU A 24 -3.42 -19.54 -8.70
C GLU A 24 -3.70 -18.70 -7.46
N LEU A 25 -3.92 -19.36 -6.31
CA LEU A 25 -4.31 -18.70 -5.06
C LEU A 25 -3.21 -18.69 -4.00
N ASP A 26 -2.25 -19.61 -4.09
CA ASP A 26 -1.10 -19.65 -3.19
C ASP A 26 -0.15 -18.47 -3.47
N GLY A 27 0.28 -17.79 -2.40
CA GLY A 27 1.16 -16.63 -2.46
C GLY A 27 0.62 -15.42 -1.70
N ASP A 28 1.19 -14.25 -2.00
CA ASP A 28 0.84 -12.99 -1.36
C ASP A 28 -0.43 -12.40 -1.97
N LEU A 29 -1.40 -12.12 -1.11
CA LEU A 29 -2.67 -11.50 -1.49
C LEU A 29 -2.58 -9.99 -1.33
N ASN A 30 -2.97 -9.28 -2.38
CA ASN A 30 -3.06 -7.82 -2.38
C ASN A 30 -4.36 -7.41 -1.66
N LEU A 31 -4.22 -6.85 -0.46
CA LEU A 31 -5.34 -6.40 0.35
C LEU A 31 -5.73 -4.95 0.01
N PRO A 32 -7.03 -4.60 -0.12
CA PRO A 32 -7.46 -3.28 -0.60
C PRO A 32 -7.00 -2.11 0.27
N ASP A 33 -7.23 -2.18 1.59
CA ASP A 33 -6.82 -1.14 2.54
C ASP A 33 -5.65 -1.60 3.42
N GLY A 34 -5.31 -2.90 3.33
CA GLY A 34 -4.17 -3.51 3.99
C GLY A 34 -4.29 -3.48 5.51
N ASP A 35 -5.48 -3.34 6.08
CA ASP A 35 -5.67 -3.38 7.53
C ASP A 35 -5.90 -4.82 8.04
N LEU A 36 -5.92 -5.00 9.36
CA LEU A 36 -6.13 -6.33 9.95
C LEU A 36 -7.57 -6.85 9.74
N VAL A 37 -8.53 -5.96 9.49
CA VAL A 37 -9.93 -6.35 9.21
C VAL A 37 -10.03 -6.97 7.81
N ASP A 38 -9.30 -6.43 6.84
CA ASP A 38 -9.17 -6.98 5.49
C ASP A 38 -8.50 -8.35 5.49
N VAL A 39 -7.45 -8.53 6.31
CA VAL A 39 -6.81 -9.84 6.50
C VAL A 39 -7.85 -10.87 6.97
N GLU A 40 -8.58 -10.56 8.03
CA GLU A 40 -9.56 -11.47 8.61
C GLU A 40 -10.73 -11.74 7.67
N SER A 41 -11.21 -10.72 6.96
CA SER A 41 -12.28 -10.85 5.97
C SER A 41 -11.84 -11.74 4.80
N SER A 42 -10.62 -11.56 4.30
CA SER A 42 -10.05 -12.39 3.24
C SER A 42 -9.92 -13.85 3.67
N ILE A 43 -9.44 -14.12 4.89
CA ILE A 43 -9.37 -15.49 5.43
C ILE A 43 -10.78 -16.10 5.52
N GLN A 44 -11.76 -15.33 5.99
CA GLN A 44 -13.15 -15.78 6.10
C GLN A 44 -13.73 -16.15 4.73
N ASP A 45 -13.58 -15.27 3.73
CA ASP A 45 -14.11 -15.47 2.38
C ASP A 45 -13.46 -16.70 1.72
N LEU A 46 -12.13 -16.82 1.78
CA LEU A 46 -11.41 -17.98 1.24
C LEU A 46 -11.83 -19.30 1.91
N THR A 47 -12.03 -19.27 3.23
CA THR A 47 -12.52 -20.44 3.98
C THR A 47 -13.93 -20.81 3.57
N ALA A 48 -14.83 -19.83 3.41
CA ALA A 48 -16.21 -20.06 3.00
C ALA A 48 -16.28 -20.61 1.56
N ASP A 49 -15.55 -20.00 0.64
CA ASP A 49 -15.48 -20.41 -0.77
C ASP A 49 -14.96 -21.84 -0.90
N TYR A 50 -13.89 -22.19 -0.17
CA TYR A 50 -13.37 -23.55 -0.21
C TYR A 50 -14.37 -24.57 0.35
N ALA A 51 -15.00 -24.25 1.49
CA ALA A 51 -16.00 -25.13 2.11
C ALA A 51 -17.17 -25.40 1.15
N GLU A 52 -17.64 -24.38 0.44
CA GLU A 52 -18.70 -24.50 -0.56
C GLU A 52 -18.25 -25.30 -1.79
N LEU A 53 -17.16 -24.87 -2.43
CA LEU A 53 -16.65 -25.44 -3.67
C LEU A 53 -16.26 -26.92 -3.52
N ARG A 54 -15.56 -27.26 -2.43
CA ARG A 54 -15.05 -28.61 -2.18
C ARG A 54 -15.98 -29.45 -1.32
N ARG A 55 -17.08 -28.87 -0.82
CA ARG A 55 -18.00 -29.49 0.14
C ARG A 55 -17.27 -30.04 1.37
N ALA A 56 -16.18 -29.38 1.76
CA ALA A 56 -15.30 -29.77 2.85
C ALA A 56 -15.69 -29.07 4.14
N ARG A 57 -15.34 -29.65 5.28
CA ARG A 57 -15.58 -29.06 6.60
C ARG A 57 -14.27 -28.91 7.37
N PRO A 58 -14.05 -27.76 8.04
CA PRO A 58 -12.92 -27.61 8.95
C PRO A 58 -13.00 -28.65 10.08
N THR A 59 -11.95 -29.44 10.27
CA THR A 59 -11.83 -30.41 11.38
C THR A 59 -10.99 -29.88 12.51
N ARG A 60 -10.02 -29.00 12.20
CA ARG A 60 -9.14 -28.40 13.20
C ARG A 60 -8.67 -27.04 12.72
N ILE A 61 -8.68 -26.07 13.64
CA ILE A 61 -8.13 -24.74 13.41
C ILE A 61 -7.05 -24.50 14.46
N ARG A 62 -5.87 -24.05 14.03
CA ARG A 62 -4.74 -23.66 14.89
C ARG A 62 -4.26 -22.28 14.47
N GLY A 63 -3.62 -21.55 15.38
CA GLY A 63 -3.07 -20.24 15.06
C GLY A 63 -2.46 -19.58 16.28
N ASP A 64 -1.74 -18.50 16.02
CA ASP A 64 -1.22 -17.55 17.00
C ASP A 64 -1.17 -16.16 16.33
N HIS A 65 -0.55 -15.18 16.98
CA HIS A 65 -0.27 -13.88 16.38
C HIS A 65 0.48 -14.05 15.05
N GLY A 66 -0.13 -13.59 13.95
CA GLY A 66 0.47 -13.57 12.62
C GLY A 66 0.24 -14.83 11.78
N TRP A 67 -0.54 -15.81 12.23
CA TRP A 67 -0.87 -16.97 11.37
C TRP A 67 -2.10 -17.78 11.82
N ARG A 68 -2.68 -18.50 10.86
CA ARG A 68 -3.76 -19.48 11.05
C ARG A 68 -3.56 -20.67 10.12
N GLU A 69 -3.90 -21.86 10.60
CA GLU A 69 -3.93 -23.09 9.82
C GLU A 69 -5.27 -23.80 10.02
N ILE A 70 -5.83 -24.29 8.92
CA ILE A 70 -7.12 -24.99 8.89
C ILE A 70 -6.89 -26.35 8.25
N GLU A 71 -7.12 -27.41 9.03
CA GLU A 71 -7.21 -28.78 8.55
C GLU A 71 -8.66 -29.10 8.18
N TRP A 72 -8.84 -29.78 7.05
CA TRP A 72 -10.14 -30.12 6.48
C TRP A 72 -10.41 -31.63 6.52
N ASP A 73 -11.68 -32.03 6.54
CA ASP A 73 -12.10 -33.45 6.56
C ASP A 73 -11.72 -34.23 5.29
N ASN A 74 -11.52 -33.54 4.18
CA ASN A 74 -11.01 -34.10 2.93
C ASN A 74 -9.48 -34.28 2.91
N GLY A 75 -8.79 -33.95 4.01
CA GLY A 75 -7.34 -34.07 4.16
C GLY A 75 -6.53 -32.87 3.69
N ALA A 76 -7.17 -31.82 3.16
CA ALA A 76 -6.48 -30.58 2.82
C ALA A 76 -6.04 -29.83 4.08
N VAL A 77 -5.00 -29.02 3.94
CA VAL A 77 -4.49 -28.13 4.97
C VAL A 77 -4.22 -26.78 4.33
N HIS A 78 -4.90 -25.75 4.81
CA HIS A 78 -4.67 -24.37 4.36
C HIS A 78 -3.97 -23.59 5.44
N ARG A 79 -3.02 -22.75 5.05
CA ARG A 79 -2.27 -21.89 5.95
C ARG A 79 -2.33 -20.45 5.48
N TYR A 80 -2.49 -19.56 6.44
CA TYR A 80 -2.56 -18.11 6.30
C TYR A 80 -1.52 -17.52 7.22
N GLU A 81 -0.68 -16.64 6.71
CA GLU A 81 0.35 -15.94 7.47
C GLU A 81 0.21 -14.45 7.18
N TRP A 82 0.23 -13.62 8.22
CA TRP A 82 0.15 -12.18 8.05
C TRP A 82 1.21 -11.46 8.87
N THR A 83 1.84 -10.48 8.23
CA THR A 83 2.92 -9.69 8.82
C THR A 83 2.63 -8.21 8.66
N PRO A 84 2.85 -7.40 9.72
CA PRO A 84 2.77 -5.97 9.57
C PRO A 84 3.96 -5.51 8.72
N TYR A 85 3.72 -4.62 7.77
CA TYR A 85 4.77 -3.89 7.08
C TYR A 85 4.51 -2.39 7.19
N THR A 86 5.61 -1.63 7.15
CA THR A 86 5.58 -0.18 7.17
C THR A 86 5.90 0.32 5.77
N MET A 87 4.97 1.06 5.17
CA MET A 87 5.25 1.75 3.92
C MET A 87 6.11 2.99 4.21
N ASP A 88 7.32 3.02 3.64
CA ASP A 88 8.19 4.19 3.74
C ASP A 88 7.73 5.27 2.76
N MET A 89 7.01 6.26 3.28
CA MET A 89 6.47 7.37 2.49
C MET A 89 7.50 8.50 2.26
N ARG A 90 8.78 8.27 2.60
CA ARG A 90 9.84 9.26 2.34
C ARG A 90 10.22 9.26 0.86
N CYS A 91 10.76 10.38 0.41
CA CYS A 91 11.28 10.52 -0.94
C CYS A 91 12.41 9.51 -1.20
N ASP A 92 12.31 8.69 -2.24
CA ASP A 92 13.34 7.71 -2.60
C ASP A 92 14.70 8.34 -2.94
N GLU A 93 14.69 9.59 -3.41
CA GLU A 93 15.90 10.32 -3.82
C GLU A 93 16.62 11.03 -2.67
N CYS A 94 15.89 11.56 -1.69
CA CYS A 94 16.48 12.41 -0.64
C CYS A 94 16.06 12.04 0.78
N SER A 95 15.26 10.99 0.95
CA SER A 95 14.71 10.50 2.21
C SER A 95 13.95 11.56 3.01
N SER A 96 13.49 12.63 2.35
CA SER A 96 12.67 13.66 3.00
C SER A 96 11.30 13.09 3.34
N PRO A 97 10.78 13.33 4.55
CA PRO A 97 9.41 12.96 4.93
C PRO A 97 8.34 13.83 4.24
N ASP A 98 8.73 14.94 3.60
CA ASP A 98 7.84 15.85 2.88
C ASP A 98 7.66 15.38 1.42
N ALA A 99 7.25 14.12 1.23
CA ALA A 99 6.96 13.55 -0.07
C ALA A 99 5.45 13.38 -0.26
N ASP A 100 4.72 14.50 -0.22
CA ASP A 100 3.28 14.55 -0.46
C ASP A 100 2.92 13.91 -1.82
N LEU A 101 1.75 13.28 -1.90
CA LEU A 101 1.21 12.74 -3.15
C LEU A 101 0.91 13.86 -4.15
N TYR A 102 1.40 13.72 -5.38
CA TYR A 102 1.04 14.55 -6.54
C TYR A 102 1.15 13.72 -7.82
N VAL A 103 0.51 14.18 -8.90
CA VAL A 103 0.54 13.49 -10.20
C VAL A 103 0.83 14.48 -11.33
N VAL A 104 1.99 14.36 -11.96
CA VAL A 104 2.34 15.15 -13.16
C VAL A 104 1.97 14.43 -14.45
N HIS A 105 2.03 15.13 -15.58
CA HIS A 105 1.93 14.52 -16.91
C HIS A 105 3.05 13.48 -17.15
N ASP A 106 2.72 12.40 -17.86
CA ASP A 106 3.62 11.25 -18.04
C ASP A 106 4.89 11.65 -18.80
N GLU A 107 4.77 12.56 -19.77
CA GLU A 107 5.90 13.08 -20.54
C GLU A 107 6.87 13.87 -19.65
N LEU A 108 6.35 14.63 -18.69
CA LEU A 108 7.17 15.38 -17.74
C LEU A 108 7.89 14.41 -16.77
N TRP A 109 7.16 13.42 -16.25
CA TRP A 109 7.76 12.39 -15.39
C TRP A 109 8.87 11.64 -16.12
N ALA A 110 8.60 11.15 -17.34
CA ALA A 110 9.57 10.45 -18.16
C ALA A 110 10.82 11.29 -18.45
N SER A 111 10.66 12.61 -18.64
CA SER A 111 11.80 13.51 -18.88
C SER A 111 12.74 13.68 -17.68
N SER A 112 12.28 13.37 -16.46
CA SER A 112 13.08 13.50 -15.24
C SER A 112 14.11 12.38 -15.05
N GLY A 113 13.86 11.20 -15.64
CA GLY A 113 14.67 10.00 -15.42
C GLY A 113 14.57 9.40 -14.01
N LEU A 114 13.61 9.85 -13.20
CA LEU A 114 13.33 9.36 -11.87
C LEU A 114 12.41 8.13 -11.89
N ASP A 115 12.42 7.37 -10.80
CA ASP A 115 11.53 6.23 -10.55
C ASP A 115 11.04 6.26 -9.09
N GLY A 116 9.97 5.54 -8.78
CA GLY A 116 9.46 5.38 -7.41
C GLY A 116 8.74 6.61 -6.83
N TRP A 117 8.77 6.75 -5.50
CA TRP A 117 8.07 7.78 -4.72
C TRP A 117 8.99 8.98 -4.48
N VAL A 118 8.87 10.02 -5.32
CA VAL A 118 9.79 11.17 -5.29
C VAL A 118 9.07 12.48 -4.96
N CYS A 119 9.61 13.24 -4.01
CA CYS A 119 9.06 14.55 -3.66
C CYS A 119 9.18 15.57 -4.80
N PHE A 120 8.25 16.54 -4.85
CA PHE A 120 8.20 17.54 -5.92
C PHE A 120 9.50 18.35 -6.07
N ARG A 121 10.25 18.56 -4.98
CA ARG A 121 11.55 19.28 -5.00
C ARG A 121 12.64 18.49 -5.74
N CYS A 122 12.66 17.17 -5.58
CA CYS A 122 13.58 16.30 -6.33
C CYS A 122 13.19 16.24 -7.80
N LEU A 123 11.88 16.19 -8.11
CA LEU A 123 11.41 16.30 -9.49
C LEU A 123 11.84 17.63 -10.13
N GLU A 124 11.61 18.77 -9.47
CA GLU A 124 12.04 20.10 -9.93
C GLU A 124 13.55 20.16 -10.23
N LYS A 125 14.36 19.55 -9.36
CA LYS A 125 15.81 19.46 -9.54
C LYS A 125 16.18 18.60 -10.76
N ALA A 126 15.49 17.48 -10.98
CA ALA A 126 15.73 16.59 -12.10
C ALA A 126 15.36 17.23 -13.44
N ILE A 127 14.21 17.91 -13.52
CA ILE A 127 13.78 18.60 -14.76
C ILE A 127 14.44 19.98 -14.96
N GLY A 128 15.19 20.46 -13.97
CA GLY A 128 15.93 21.72 -14.03
C GLY A 128 15.06 22.99 -13.99
N ARG A 129 13.81 22.89 -13.54
CA ARG A 129 12.90 24.04 -13.38
C ARG A 129 11.87 23.79 -12.28
N ARG A 130 11.27 24.89 -11.82
CA ARG A 130 10.13 24.86 -10.90
C ARG A 130 8.89 24.31 -11.60
N LEU A 131 8.09 23.52 -10.89
CA LEU A 131 6.79 23.03 -11.36
C LEU A 131 5.78 24.19 -11.38
N VAL A 132 4.83 24.11 -12.30
CA VAL A 132 3.74 25.08 -12.48
C VAL A 132 2.40 24.34 -12.59
N PRO A 133 1.25 25.01 -12.38
CA PRO A 133 -0.05 24.33 -12.35
C PRO A 133 -0.37 23.49 -13.59
N SER A 134 0.13 23.88 -14.77
CA SER A 134 -0.07 23.14 -16.02
C SER A 134 0.72 21.83 -16.13
N ASP A 135 1.64 21.55 -15.20
CA ASP A 135 2.41 20.31 -15.16
C ASP A 135 1.61 19.15 -14.54
N PHE A 136 0.54 19.47 -13.82
CA PHE A 136 -0.22 18.52 -13.02
C PHE A 136 -1.46 18.01 -13.75
N LYS A 137 -1.76 16.71 -13.60
CA LYS A 137 -3.00 16.12 -14.12
C LYS A 137 -4.21 16.62 -13.34
N SER A 138 -5.37 16.73 -13.99
CA SER A 138 -6.64 16.99 -13.29
C SER A 138 -7.18 15.69 -12.68
N LEU A 139 -6.63 15.30 -11.53
CA LEU A 139 -6.95 14.09 -10.78
C LEU A 139 -7.12 14.41 -9.28
N PRO A 140 -7.86 13.60 -8.51
CA PRO A 140 -8.06 13.82 -7.07
C PRO A 140 -6.77 14.08 -6.29
N GLY A 141 -5.67 13.40 -6.65
CA GLY A 141 -4.35 13.56 -6.04
C GLY A 141 -3.75 14.97 -6.10
N ASN A 142 -4.27 15.85 -6.97
CA ASN A 142 -3.81 17.23 -7.17
C ASN A 142 -4.85 18.28 -6.73
N THR A 143 -5.79 17.89 -5.86
CA THR A 143 -6.88 18.75 -5.39
C THR A 143 -6.93 18.82 -3.86
N ASP A 144 -7.77 19.70 -3.31
CA ASP A 144 -7.96 19.87 -1.86
C ASP A 144 -8.51 18.65 -1.10
N VAL A 145 -8.86 17.57 -1.80
CA VAL A 145 -9.26 16.31 -1.14
C VAL A 145 -8.07 15.56 -0.55
N VAL A 146 -6.85 15.87 -1.00
CA VAL A 146 -5.60 15.34 -0.47
C VAL A 146 -4.89 16.44 0.31
N HIS A 147 -4.28 16.08 1.44
CA HIS A 147 -3.48 17.02 2.21
C HIS A 147 -2.15 17.29 1.48
N HIS A 148 -1.88 18.56 1.18
CA HIS A 148 -0.60 19.02 0.63
C HIS A 148 -0.01 20.11 1.52
N GLY A 149 1.30 20.07 1.71
CA GLY A 149 2.04 21.14 2.34
C GLY A 149 1.95 22.45 1.56
N PRO A 150 2.18 23.61 2.21
CA PRO A 150 1.97 24.92 1.60
C PRO A 150 2.73 25.16 0.29
N GLU A 151 3.96 24.64 0.19
CA GLU A 151 4.78 24.80 -1.02
C GLU A 151 4.20 24.07 -2.22
N LEU A 152 3.72 22.83 -2.03
CA LEU A 152 3.12 22.04 -3.11
C LEU A 152 1.77 22.62 -3.54
N ARG A 153 0.95 23.10 -2.59
CA ARG A 153 -0.30 23.84 -2.90
C ARG A 153 -0.05 25.00 -3.84
N GLU A 154 1.02 25.76 -3.61
CA GLU A 154 1.43 26.86 -4.49
C GLU A 154 1.74 26.38 -5.92
N ARG A 155 2.42 25.22 -6.08
CA ARG A 155 2.73 24.65 -7.41
C ARG A 155 1.46 24.16 -8.11
N LEU A 156 0.53 23.59 -7.35
CA LEU A 156 -0.76 23.11 -7.83
C LEU A 156 -1.72 24.25 -8.18
N GLY A 157 -1.46 25.47 -7.69
CA GLY A 157 -2.37 26.60 -7.82
C GLY A 157 -3.58 26.54 -6.88
N LEU A 158 -3.43 25.82 -5.76
CA LEU A 158 -4.44 25.71 -4.70
C LEU A 158 -4.22 26.83 -3.67
N SER A 159 -5.32 27.47 -3.24
CA SER A 159 -5.33 28.61 -2.30
C SER A 159 -5.31 28.18 -0.84
#